data_AF-A0A0G3HBW4-F1
#
_entry.id   AF-A0A0G3HBW4-F1
#
_cell.length_a   1.000
_cell.length_b   1.000
_cell.length_c   1.000
_cell.angle_alpha   90.00
_cell.angle_beta   90.00
_cell.angle_gamma   90.00
#
_symmetry.space_group_name_H-M   'P 1'
#
loop_
_entity.id
_entity.type
_entity.pdbx_description
1 polymer ?
#
loop_
_entity_poly.entity_id
_entity_poly.type
_entity_poly.pdbx_seq_one_letter_code
_entity_poly.pdbx_strand_id
1 'polypeptide(L)'
;MTWYEIIVAALVVLAAAMALVTAIAQWRAPDALTRVNLMGPLVGVGLPVLIVAKLIYDWATRGFDPNDFVRAIIAIAGLWVIASVGSFYMGRAVYGVTVVDSTPEGAEREGDPERQRP
;
A
#
# COMPACT_ATOMS: atom_id res chain seq x y z
N MET A 1 30.92 15.95 -1.27
CA MET A 1 29.65 15.51 -1.88
C MET A 1 29.51 16.19 -3.21
N THR A 2 29.29 15.43 -4.26
CA THR A 2 28.97 15.95 -5.60
C THR A 2 27.50 16.39 -5.65
N TRP A 3 27.12 17.17 -6.65
CA TRP A 3 25.75 17.72 -6.75
C TRP A 3 24.68 16.62 -6.94
N TYR A 4 24.99 15.51 -7.61
CA TYR A 4 24.05 14.40 -7.82
C TYR A 4 23.85 13.56 -6.55
N GLU A 5 24.90 13.40 -5.72
CA GLU A 5 24.79 12.71 -4.43
C GLU A 5 23.79 13.42 -3.50
N ILE A 6 23.76 14.75 -3.52
CA ILE A 6 22.82 15.56 -2.74
C ILE A 6 21.38 15.30 -3.19
N ILE A 7 21.14 15.24 -4.51
CA ILE A 7 19.81 14.95 -5.06
C ILE A 7 19.38 13.54 -4.68
N VAL A 8 20.24 12.53 -4.87
CA VAL A 8 19.95 11.14 -4.51
C VAL A 8 19.65 11.03 -3.02
N ALA A 9 20.47 11.64 -2.16
CA ALA A 9 20.25 11.64 -0.72
C ALA A 9 18.91 12.29 -0.34
N ALA A 10 18.56 13.42 -0.95
CA ALA A 10 17.27 14.08 -0.72
C ALA A 10 16.08 13.19 -1.11
N LEU A 11 16.15 12.51 -2.27
CA LEU A 11 15.11 11.60 -2.72
C LEU A 11 14.98 10.36 -1.81
N VAL A 12 16.10 9.80 -1.36
CA VAL A 12 16.12 8.67 -0.43
C VAL A 12 15.54 9.06 0.92
N VAL A 13 15.92 10.23 1.46
CA VAL A 13 15.37 10.75 2.73
C VAL A 13 13.88 11.02 2.60
N LEU A 14 13.42 11.60 1.49
CA LEU A 14 12.01 11.81 1.23
C LEU A 14 11.24 10.48 1.24
N ALA A 15 11.71 9.49 0.49
CA ALA A 15 11.05 8.19 0.43
C ALA A 15 11.07 7.45 1.77
N ALA A 16 12.17 7.54 2.53
CA ALA A 16 12.26 6.99 3.87
C ALA A 16 11.26 7.68 4.83
N ALA A 17 11.12 9.01 4.74
CA ALA A 17 10.13 9.75 5.51
C ALA A 17 8.70 9.32 5.14
N MET A 18 8.40 9.11 3.85
CA MET A 18 7.11 8.58 3.42
C MET A 18 6.85 7.18 3.98
N ALA A 19 7.86 6.30 3.96
CA ALA A 19 7.75 4.97 4.55
C ALA A 19 7.47 5.03 6.05
N LEU A 20 8.17 5.90 6.78
CA LEU A 20 7.97 6.10 8.21
C LEU A 20 6.57 6.66 8.52
N VAL A 21 6.13 7.69 7.79
CA VAL A 21 4.80 8.28 7.96
C VAL A 21 3.71 7.25 7.66
N THR A 22 3.85 6.48 6.57
CA THR A 22 2.90 5.40 6.25
C THR A 22 2.90 4.35 7.35
N ALA A 23 4.06 3.90 7.86
CA ALA A 23 4.11 2.92 8.95
C ALA A 23 3.41 3.43 10.23
N ILE A 24 3.66 4.68 10.61
CA ILE A 24 2.99 5.31 11.76
C ILE A 24 1.48 5.40 11.51
N ALA A 25 1.06 5.78 10.31
CA ALA A 25 -0.35 5.86 9.94
C ALA A 25 -1.04 4.49 10.00
N GLN A 26 -0.36 3.42 9.55
CA GLN A 26 -0.86 2.04 9.65
C GLN A 26 -1.06 1.60 11.11
N TRP A 27 -0.13 1.93 12.01
CA TRP A 27 -0.28 1.62 13.43
C TRP A 27 -1.44 2.34 14.09
N ARG A 28 -1.74 3.56 13.64
CA ARG A 28 -2.85 4.37 14.18
C ARG A 28 -4.21 4.07 13.55
N ALA A 29 -4.25 3.33 12.45
CA ALA A 29 -5.47 3.13 11.69
C ALA A 29 -6.43 2.13 12.39
N PRO A 30 -7.70 2.51 12.62
CA PRO A 30 -8.66 1.66 13.34
C PRO A 30 -9.16 0.49 12.49
N ASP A 31 -9.37 0.71 11.18
CA ASP A 31 -10.05 -0.24 10.30
C ASP A 31 -9.19 -0.72 9.14
N ALA A 32 -9.51 -1.92 8.64
CA ALA A 32 -8.82 -2.55 7.52
C ALA A 32 -8.91 -1.72 6.24
N LEU A 33 -10.06 -1.10 5.95
CA LEU A 33 -10.24 -0.29 4.73
C LEU A 33 -9.40 0.99 4.77
N THR A 34 -9.32 1.64 5.93
CA THR A 34 -8.47 2.81 6.15
C THR A 34 -6.99 2.44 6.02
N ARG A 35 -6.57 1.27 6.53
CA ARG A 35 -5.21 0.74 6.36
C ARG A 35 -4.85 0.54 4.89
N VAL A 36 -5.73 -0.02 4.08
CA VAL A 36 -5.49 -0.17 2.63
C VAL A 36 -5.26 1.19 1.97
N ASN A 37 -6.12 2.17 2.24
CA ASN A 37 -5.99 3.48 1.61
C ASN A 37 -4.71 4.24 2.04
N LEU A 38 -4.27 4.04 3.29
CA LEU A 38 -3.05 4.65 3.82
C LEU A 38 -1.75 4.09 3.23
N MET A 39 -1.79 2.97 2.50
CA MET A 39 -0.63 2.46 1.75
C MET A 39 -0.34 3.25 0.47
N GLY A 40 -1.34 4.01 -0.03
CA GLY A 40 -1.26 4.75 -1.29
C GLY A 40 -0.05 5.69 -1.42
N PRO A 41 0.27 6.54 -0.43
CA PRO A 41 1.42 7.44 -0.52
C PRO A 41 2.76 6.72 -0.67
N LEU A 42 3.00 5.67 0.12
CA LEU A 42 4.26 4.91 0.05
C LEU A 42 4.38 4.14 -1.26
N VAL A 43 3.33 3.42 -1.66
CA VAL A 43 3.38 2.56 -2.85
C VAL A 43 3.26 3.36 -4.15
N GLY A 44 2.44 4.40 -4.14
CA GLY A 44 2.21 5.27 -5.29
C GLY A 44 3.37 6.23 -5.58
N VAL A 45 4.07 6.69 -4.55
CA VAL A 45 5.11 7.74 -4.69
C VAL A 45 6.43 7.36 -4.03
N GLY A 46 6.44 6.94 -2.77
CA GLY A 46 7.68 6.67 -2.03
C GLY A 46 8.59 5.63 -2.69
N LEU A 47 8.03 4.48 -3.09
CA LEU A 47 8.79 3.42 -3.75
C LEU A 47 9.24 3.79 -5.17
N PRO A 48 8.40 4.40 -6.05
CA PRO A 48 8.87 4.94 -7.33
C PRO A 48 9.99 5.96 -7.19
N VAL A 49 9.92 6.84 -6.18
CA VAL A 49 10.98 7.83 -5.90
C VAL A 49 12.30 7.14 -5.58
N LEU A 50 12.31 6.03 -4.82
CA LEU A 50 13.53 5.25 -4.57
C LEU A 50 14.11 4.63 -5.84
N ILE A 51 13.26 4.11 -6.73
CA ILE A 51 13.69 3.54 -8.01
C ILE A 51 14.35 4.63 -8.85
N VAL A 52 13.77 5.82 -8.91
CA VAL A 52 14.33 6.98 -9.62
C VAL A 52 15.65 7.43 -8.98
N ALA A 53 15.75 7.46 -7.65
CA ALA A 53 16.98 7.81 -6.95
C ALA A 53 18.13 6.85 -7.28
N LYS A 54 17.86 5.53 -7.32
CA LYS A 54 18.82 4.51 -7.76
C LYS A 54 19.27 4.75 -9.19
N LEU A 55 18.33 5.03 -10.09
CA LEU A 55 18.62 5.26 -11.51
C LEU A 55 19.53 6.48 -11.73
N ILE A 56 19.26 7.58 -11.03
CA ILE A 56 20.11 8.79 -11.06
C ILE A 56 21.54 8.46 -10.58
N TYR A 57 21.65 7.72 -9.48
CA TYR A 57 22.94 7.33 -8.92
C TYR A 57 23.75 6.44 -9.89
N ASP A 58 23.11 5.44 -10.49
CA ASP A 58 23.78 4.53 -11.41
C ASP A 58 24.21 5.21 -12.70
N TRP A 59 23.38 6.10 -13.25
CA TRP A 59 23.76 6.89 -14.42
C TRP A 59 24.90 7.86 -14.15
N ALA A 60 24.97 8.42 -12.94
CA ALA A 60 26.05 9.31 -12.55
C ALA A 60 27.39 8.57 -12.32
N THR A 61 27.34 7.30 -11.92
CA THR A 61 28.54 6.53 -11.52
C THR A 61 29.07 5.59 -12.61
N ARG A 62 28.18 4.94 -13.38
CA ARG A 62 28.53 3.94 -14.40
C ARG A 62 28.20 4.37 -15.82
N GLY A 63 27.48 5.48 -15.99
CA GLY A 63 26.95 5.95 -17.27
C GLY A 63 25.55 5.42 -17.56
N PHE A 64 24.97 5.88 -18.67
CA PHE A 64 23.60 5.55 -19.04
C PHE A 64 23.48 4.12 -19.59
N ASP A 65 22.63 3.31 -18.94
CA ASP A 65 22.27 1.96 -19.40
C ASP A 65 20.75 1.90 -19.73
N PRO A 66 20.38 1.64 -21.00
CA PRO A 66 18.98 1.47 -21.41
C PRO A 66 18.26 0.30 -20.72
N ASN A 67 18.96 -0.77 -20.37
CA ASN A 67 18.36 -1.93 -19.71
C ASN A 67 17.91 -1.57 -18.29
N ASP A 68 18.71 -0.79 -17.55
CA ASP A 68 18.33 -0.29 -16.24
C ASP A 68 17.14 0.68 -16.31
N PHE A 69 17.06 1.49 -17.36
CA PHE A 69 15.92 2.38 -17.60
C PHE A 69 14.61 1.60 -17.81
N VAL A 70 14.64 0.60 -18.70
CA VAL A 70 13.46 -0.24 -18.98
C VAL A 70 13.05 -1.03 -17.74
N ARG A 71 14.01 -1.58 -16.99
CA ARG A 71 13.73 -2.28 -15.73
C ARG A 71 13.09 -1.36 -14.70
N ALA A 72 13.50 -0.10 -14.60
CA ALA A 72 12.88 0.87 -13.70
C ALA A 72 11.41 1.13 -14.07
N ILE A 73 11.10 1.29 -15.37
CA ILE A 73 9.72 1.47 -15.84
C ILE A 73 8.87 0.24 -15.51
N ILE A 74 9.37 -0.96 -15.83
CA ILE A 74 8.67 -2.22 -15.56
C ILE A 74 8.46 -2.40 -14.05
N ALA A 75 9.44 -2.05 -13.22
CA ALA A 75 9.34 -2.14 -11.77
C ALA A 75 8.25 -1.21 -11.22
N ILE A 76 8.18 0.05 -11.69
CA ILE A 76 7.15 1.00 -11.26
C ILE A 76 5.77 0.56 -11.74
N ALA A 77 5.64 0.15 -13.01
CA ALA A 77 4.37 -0.33 -13.56
C ALA A 77 3.89 -1.59 -12.83
N GLY A 78 4.78 -2.57 -12.62
CA GLY A 78 4.50 -3.79 -11.88
C GLY A 78 4.08 -3.52 -10.44
N LEU A 79 4.77 -2.59 -9.77
CA LEU A 79 4.41 -2.15 -8.42
C LEU A 79 2.98 -1.61 -8.38
N TRP A 80 2.60 -0.71 -9.29
CA TRP A 80 1.26 -0.13 -9.32
C TRP A 80 0.17 -1.14 -9.67
N VAL A 81 0.45 -2.06 -10.60
CA VAL A 81 -0.49 -3.13 -10.95
C VAL A 81 -0.74 -4.03 -9.73
N ILE A 82 0.31 -4.49 -9.06
CA ILE A 82 0.20 -5.35 -7.89
C ILE A 82 -0.50 -4.63 -6.74
N ALA A 83 -0.18 -3.34 -6.52
CA ALA A 83 -0.82 -2.52 -5.50
C ALA A 83 -2.34 -2.38 -5.73
N SER A 84 -2.74 -2.17 -6.98
CA SER A 84 -4.14 -2.07 -7.39
C SER A 84 -4.89 -3.39 -7.14
N VAL A 85 -4.32 -4.51 -7.61
CA VAL A 85 -4.90 -5.85 -7.44
C VAL A 85 -4.99 -6.22 -5.95
N GLY A 86 -3.94 -5.97 -5.17
CA GLY A 86 -3.92 -6.23 -3.74
C GLY A 86 -4.99 -5.45 -2.99
N SER A 87 -5.15 -4.16 -3.30
CA SER A 87 -6.18 -3.31 -2.70
C SER A 87 -7.60 -3.80 -3.04
N PHE A 88 -7.82 -4.26 -4.27
CA PHE A 88 -9.10 -4.83 -4.70
C PHE A 88 -9.45 -6.13 -3.95
N TYR A 89 -8.52 -7.07 -3.86
CA TYR A 89 -8.75 -8.32 -3.12
C TYR A 89 -8.97 -8.07 -1.64
N MET A 90 -8.21 -7.16 -1.03
CA MET A 90 -8.35 -6.82 0.39
C MET A 90 -9.69 -6.15 0.67
N GLY A 91 -10.15 -5.24 -0.20
CA GLY A 91 -11.50 -4.68 -0.11
C GLY A 91 -12.57 -5.76 -0.15
N ARG A 92 -12.49 -6.70 -1.10
CA ARG A 92 -13.46 -7.81 -1.19
C ARG A 92 -13.44 -8.74 0.01
N ALA A 93 -12.26 -9.03 0.57
CA ALA A 93 -12.14 -9.87 1.76
C ALA A 93 -12.79 -9.21 2.99
N VAL A 94 -12.64 -7.90 3.14
CA VAL A 94 -13.25 -7.13 4.24
C VAL A 94 -14.78 -7.06 4.06
N TYR A 95 -15.26 -6.67 2.88
CA TYR A 95 -16.71 -6.57 2.62
C TYR A 95 -17.43 -7.93 2.66
N GLY A 96 -16.77 -9.00 2.21
CA GLY A 96 -17.33 -10.35 2.22
C GLY A 96 -17.58 -10.91 3.62
N VAL A 97 -16.83 -10.45 4.63
CA VAL A 97 -17.02 -10.86 6.04
C VAL A 97 -18.06 -9.99 6.75
N THR A 98 -18.08 -8.67 6.50
CA THR A 98 -19.02 -7.76 7.20
C THR A 98 -20.49 -7.92 6.78
N VAL A 99 -20.78 -8.47 5.60
CA VAL A 99 -22.16 -8.67 5.11
C VAL A 99 -22.82 -9.93 5.70
N VAL A 100 -22.04 -10.93 6.14
CA VAL A 100 -22.59 -12.19 6.65
C VAL A 100 -23.25 -12.02 8.03
N ASP A 101 -22.76 -11.10 8.86
CA ASP A 101 -23.33 -10.83 10.20
C ASP A 101 -24.61 -9.98 10.19
N SER A 102 -25.04 -9.45 9.03
CA SER A 102 -26.29 -8.68 8.90
C SER A 102 -27.48 -9.50 8.42
N THR A 103 -27.37 -10.84 8.38
CA THR A 103 -28.50 -11.69 7.97
C THR A 103 -29.53 -11.72 9.11
N PRO A 104 -30.81 -11.38 8.87
CA PRO A 104 -31.87 -11.35 9.90
C PRO A 104 -32.13 -12.71 10.58
N GLU A 105 -31.60 -13.80 10.04
CA GLU A 105 -31.77 -15.16 10.55
C GLU A 105 -31.20 -15.36 11.97
N GLY A 106 -30.24 -14.53 12.40
CA GLY A 106 -29.75 -14.54 13.79
C GLY A 106 -30.70 -13.86 14.78
N ALA A 107 -31.45 -12.86 14.34
CA ALA A 107 -32.40 -12.13 15.18
C ALA A 107 -33.74 -12.86 15.31
N GLU A 108 -34.14 -13.65 14.30
CA GLU A 108 -35.36 -14.46 14.35
C GLU A 108 -35.25 -15.67 15.30
N ARG A 109 -34.04 -16.19 15.55
CA ARG A 109 -33.83 -17.34 16.46
C ARG A 109 -33.82 -16.99 17.95
N GLU A 110 -33.62 -15.72 18.28
CA GLU A 110 -33.60 -15.23 19.67
C GLU A 110 -34.96 -14.67 20.11
N GLY A 111 -35.88 -14.48 19.16
CA GLY A 111 -37.24 -13.99 19.39
C GLY A 111 -38.32 -15.07 19.44
N ASP A 112 -37.99 -16.36 19.47
CA ASP A 112 -38.98 -17.44 19.52
C ASP A 112 -39.61 -17.56 20.92
N PRO A 113 -40.89 -17.15 21.12
CA PRO A 113 -41.55 -17.22 22.41
C PRO A 113 -41.88 -18.65 22.85
N GLU A 114 -41.76 -19.66 21.96
CA GLU A 114 -42.14 -21.03 22.29
C GLU A 114 -41.16 -21.77 23.21
N ARG A 115 -39.92 -21.29 23.41
CA ARG A 115 -38.96 -21.90 24.35
C ARG A 115 -39.02 -21.37 25.79
N GLN A 116 -39.90 -20.41 26.08
CA GLN A 116 -40.10 -19.87 27.44
C GLN A 116 -41.37 -20.39 28.13
N ARG A 117 -41.78 -21.63 27.85
CA ARG A 117 -42.75 -22.34 28.71
C ARG A 117 -42.01 -23.42 29.52
N PRO A 118 -42.31 -23.52 30.84
CA PRO A 118 -41.56 -24.35 31.79
C PRO A 118 -41.68 -25.85 31.50
#